data_AF-A0A7C3SSS6-F1
#
_entry.id   AF-A0A7C3SSS6-F1
#
_cell.length_a   1.000
_cell.length_b   1.000
_cell.length_c   1.000
_cell.angle_alpha   90.00
_cell.angle_beta   90.00
_cell.angle_gamma   90.00
#
_symmetry.space_group_name_H-M   'P 1'
#
loop_
_entity.id
_entity.type
_entity.pdbx_description
1 polymer ?
#
loop_
_entity_poly.entity_id
_entity_poly.type
_entity_poly.pdbx_seq_one_letter_code
_entity_poly.pdbx_strand_id
1 'polypeptide(L)'
;IFGDPKFFLTVFADNILVYDEASQPWICPLNNEYSKRIVVSNLKGPKEYLMRIELYWLNETVAIQEDIYQFKVAVVKLFIEDWRFSIPEVQAGAEKASELKINFKNGGNDEMFNVSIRVSKASSLIVTPNFKNLGNLKPGEILEEAFLVSAPLGVELGIQQLTFQVLYFDFRGVSHTEDFNVQAKIVKLKVKIEIDAPSTIKYKGSAILTVKLKDANNNPITDAPINFYLNSSFLGMNSTNNFGEATLILNMNFKAGNYKVKAEYAGSNIFEASNASINLTIDKALTKIVIDAPETGKVNEESLIKVKLINEYNEAVDEAVVKLYADSQVLTGLTNSLGEAEFTYKPLNKGKIQIKALYEGNENYSSCYALSIIAIEPIKTSLTLVAQPFLQGSEVKVKAVLKDEFNNPVSNASLTFTFLVNDNPIYKETVLTNSLGEAFSKCKLSSSGLIKVKVEFSGSEKFSETTASTSIYPSIAILFVAGLISTAVVATVLVYAKRFHLFDKIEKLIKERFSKFTKPETSKNKCIQCGLEIPKGALYCGKCGAYQFPYASTSETLTELDKKVLDYIVSHGGSISVAEAIKDLGLTRESLMEAIERLKKMGKLEQLE
;
A
#
# COMPACT_ATOMS: atom_id res chain seq x y z
N ILE A 1 -104.87 -7.88 -77.59
CA ILE A 1 -104.87 -8.27 -76.15
C ILE A 1 -103.41 -8.32 -75.75
N PHE A 2 -102.86 -7.18 -75.31
CA PHE A 2 -101.56 -7.21 -74.65
C PHE A 2 -101.81 -7.62 -73.21
N GLY A 3 -101.07 -8.61 -72.70
CA GLY A 3 -101.16 -9.00 -71.29
C GLY A 3 -100.65 -7.87 -70.39
N ASP A 4 -100.98 -7.91 -69.10
CA ASP A 4 -100.51 -6.89 -68.17
C ASP A 4 -98.98 -6.80 -68.19
N PRO A 5 -98.40 -5.58 -68.25
CA PRO A 5 -96.98 -5.41 -68.49
C PRO A 5 -96.18 -5.95 -67.31
N LYS A 6 -95.25 -6.85 -67.64
CA LYS A 6 -94.39 -7.53 -66.68
C LYS A 6 -93.06 -6.79 -66.57
N PHE A 7 -92.61 -6.56 -65.36
CA PHE A 7 -91.34 -5.91 -65.08
C PHE A 7 -90.46 -6.79 -64.21
N PHE A 8 -89.14 -6.63 -64.34
CA PHE A 8 -88.18 -7.15 -63.38
C PHE A 8 -87.03 -6.17 -63.14
N LEU A 9 -86.31 -6.37 -62.05
CA LEU A 9 -85.13 -5.59 -61.68
C LEU A 9 -83.91 -6.50 -61.63
N THR A 10 -82.77 -5.96 -62.04
CA THR A 10 -81.45 -6.51 -61.74
C THR A 10 -80.64 -5.44 -61.03
N VAL A 11 -79.85 -5.85 -60.03
CA VAL A 11 -78.97 -4.93 -59.29
C VAL A 11 -77.54 -5.43 -59.36
N PHE A 12 -76.65 -4.52 -59.75
CA PHE A 12 -75.21 -4.73 -59.80
C PHE A 12 -74.52 -3.89 -58.74
N ALA A 13 -73.45 -4.44 -58.17
CA ALA A 13 -72.49 -3.71 -57.34
C ALA A 13 -71.12 -3.79 -58.04
N ASP A 14 -70.59 -2.66 -58.49
CA ASP A 14 -69.38 -2.57 -59.34
C ASP A 14 -69.40 -3.49 -60.57
N ASN A 15 -70.56 -3.54 -61.26
CA ASN A 15 -70.86 -4.43 -62.40
C ASN A 15 -70.96 -5.94 -62.07
N ILE A 16 -70.87 -6.36 -60.80
CA ILE A 16 -71.17 -7.73 -60.38
C ILE A 16 -72.64 -7.83 -60.02
N LEU A 17 -73.37 -8.77 -60.62
CA LEU A 17 -74.78 -9.02 -60.31
C LEU A 17 -74.93 -9.50 -58.86
N VAL A 18 -75.69 -8.75 -58.05
CA VAL A 18 -75.94 -9.03 -56.62
C VAL A 18 -77.42 -9.28 -56.29
N TYR A 19 -78.32 -9.02 -57.24
CA TYR A 19 -79.75 -9.29 -57.16
C TYR A 19 -80.34 -9.43 -58.57
N ASP A 20 -81.16 -10.44 -58.80
CA ASP A 20 -81.77 -10.73 -60.10
C ASP A 20 -83.18 -11.29 -59.92
N GLU A 21 -84.14 -10.74 -60.66
CA GLU A 21 -85.54 -11.15 -60.66
C GLU A 21 -86.06 -11.51 -62.06
N ALA A 22 -85.20 -11.68 -63.06
CA ALA A 22 -85.58 -12.05 -64.43
C ALA A 22 -86.38 -13.37 -64.48
N SER A 23 -86.17 -14.27 -63.52
CA SER A 23 -86.93 -15.52 -63.35
C SER A 23 -88.31 -15.34 -62.69
N GLN A 24 -88.58 -14.19 -62.06
CA GLN A 24 -89.81 -13.90 -61.30
C GLN A 24 -90.32 -12.46 -61.55
N PRO A 25 -90.66 -12.11 -62.81
CA PRO A 25 -91.18 -10.78 -63.13
C PRO A 25 -92.58 -10.55 -62.55
N TRP A 26 -92.86 -9.32 -62.11
CA TRP A 26 -94.14 -8.90 -61.53
C TRP A 26 -94.94 -8.04 -62.50
N ILE A 27 -96.24 -7.92 -62.25
CA ILE A 27 -97.15 -7.11 -63.05
C ILE A 27 -97.32 -5.73 -62.41
N CYS A 28 -97.24 -4.66 -63.22
CA CYS A 28 -97.63 -3.30 -62.83
C CYS A 28 -98.80 -2.84 -63.71
N PRO A 29 -100.06 -2.87 -63.24
CA PRO A 29 -101.21 -2.49 -64.07
C PRO A 29 -101.17 -1.01 -64.49
N LEU A 30 -101.77 -0.70 -65.64
CA LEU A 30 -101.76 0.66 -66.19
C LEU A 30 -102.33 1.68 -65.19
N ASN A 31 -101.69 2.85 -65.08
CA ASN A 31 -102.04 3.95 -64.18
C ASN A 31 -101.98 3.65 -62.66
N ASN A 32 -101.38 2.53 -62.24
CA ASN A 32 -101.10 2.24 -60.83
C ASN A 32 -99.63 2.47 -60.47
N GLU A 33 -99.38 2.72 -59.18
CA GLU A 33 -98.03 2.71 -58.60
C GLU A 33 -97.71 1.32 -58.02
N TYR A 34 -96.46 0.87 -58.19
CA TYR A 34 -95.97 -0.38 -57.61
C TYR A 34 -94.71 -0.12 -56.78
N SER A 35 -94.73 -0.55 -55.51
CA SER A 35 -93.63 -0.37 -54.57
C SER A 35 -93.22 -1.72 -53.98
N LYS A 36 -91.91 -1.98 -53.92
CA LYS A 36 -91.33 -3.26 -53.51
C LYS A 36 -90.03 -3.04 -52.73
N ARG A 37 -89.85 -3.78 -51.64
CA ARG A 37 -88.59 -3.83 -50.89
C ARG A 37 -87.72 -4.95 -51.45
N ILE A 38 -86.52 -4.60 -51.90
CA ILE A 38 -85.44 -5.55 -52.22
C ILE A 38 -84.44 -5.62 -51.06
N VAL A 39 -83.75 -6.75 -50.92
CA VAL A 39 -82.71 -6.95 -49.90
C VAL A 39 -81.45 -7.47 -50.58
N VAL A 40 -80.44 -6.60 -50.73
CA VAL A 40 -79.11 -6.97 -51.22
C VAL A 40 -78.26 -7.41 -50.04
N SER A 41 -77.85 -8.68 -50.04
CA SER A 41 -77.03 -9.28 -48.99
C SER A 41 -75.57 -9.47 -49.44
N ASN A 42 -74.68 -9.81 -48.50
CA ASN A 42 -73.30 -10.24 -48.76
C ASN A 42 -72.33 -9.21 -49.37
N LEU A 43 -72.69 -7.91 -49.43
CA LEU A 43 -71.71 -6.85 -49.71
C LEU A 43 -70.66 -6.81 -48.59
N LYS A 44 -69.37 -6.75 -48.94
CA LYS A 44 -68.23 -6.85 -48.00
C LYS A 44 -67.56 -5.49 -47.84
N GLY A 45 -67.47 -5.01 -46.59
CA GLY A 45 -66.72 -3.80 -46.23
C GLY A 45 -65.30 -4.10 -45.69
N PRO A 46 -64.45 -3.05 -45.54
CA PRO A 46 -64.74 -1.64 -45.81
C PRO A 46 -64.66 -1.35 -47.32
N LYS A 47 -65.76 -0.86 -47.92
CA LYS A 47 -65.78 -0.55 -49.36
C LYS A 47 -66.94 0.37 -49.73
N GLU A 48 -66.69 1.30 -50.66
CA GLU A 48 -67.74 1.97 -51.43
C GLU A 48 -68.02 1.16 -52.71
N TYR A 49 -69.28 0.81 -52.94
CA TYR A 49 -69.75 0.16 -54.15
C TYR A 49 -70.52 1.17 -55.01
N LEU A 50 -70.27 1.15 -56.33
CA LEU A 50 -71.18 1.75 -57.30
C LEU A 50 -72.33 0.78 -57.56
N MET A 51 -73.49 1.09 -57.00
CA MET A 51 -74.71 0.34 -57.25
C MET A 51 -75.33 0.80 -58.57
N ARG A 52 -75.78 -0.15 -59.38
CA ARG A 52 -76.60 0.09 -60.57
C ARG A 52 -77.84 -0.79 -60.51
N ILE A 53 -79.01 -0.16 -60.53
CA ILE A 53 -80.31 -0.82 -60.66
C ILE A 53 -80.76 -0.64 -62.10
N GLU A 54 -81.13 -1.73 -62.76
CA GLU A 54 -81.67 -1.75 -64.12
C GLU A 54 -83.11 -2.26 -64.05
N LEU A 55 -84.05 -1.49 -64.59
CA LEU A 55 -85.45 -1.87 -64.74
C LEU A 55 -85.70 -2.39 -66.15
N TYR A 56 -86.31 -3.56 -66.24
CA TYR A 56 -86.66 -4.20 -67.51
C TYR A 56 -88.16 -4.41 -67.62
N TRP A 57 -88.72 -4.09 -68.79
CA TRP A 57 -90.03 -4.55 -69.24
C TRP A 57 -89.85 -5.87 -70.01
N LEU A 58 -90.53 -6.93 -69.57
CA LEU A 58 -90.55 -8.23 -70.23
C LEU A 58 -91.74 -8.28 -71.19
N ASN A 59 -91.47 -8.04 -72.48
CA ASN A 59 -92.44 -8.17 -73.55
C ASN A 59 -92.35 -9.59 -74.15
N GLU A 60 -93.29 -10.45 -73.79
CA GLU A 60 -93.31 -11.88 -74.10
C GLU A 60 -92.03 -12.63 -73.66
N THR A 61 -91.03 -12.72 -74.54
CA THR A 61 -89.72 -13.37 -74.31
C THR A 61 -88.54 -12.40 -74.41
N VAL A 62 -88.78 -11.13 -74.71
CA VAL A 62 -87.74 -10.10 -74.88
C VAL A 62 -87.75 -9.17 -73.67
N ALA A 63 -86.62 -9.09 -72.97
CA ALA A 63 -86.38 -8.09 -71.95
C ALA A 63 -85.90 -6.78 -72.61
N ILE A 64 -86.67 -5.71 -72.44
CA ILE A 64 -86.36 -4.35 -72.90
C ILE A 64 -85.98 -3.55 -71.65
N GLN A 65 -84.82 -2.90 -71.65
CA GLN A 65 -84.37 -2.09 -70.52
C GLN A 65 -85.05 -0.71 -70.58
N GLU A 66 -85.86 -0.40 -69.58
CA GLU A 66 -86.64 0.83 -69.50
C GLU A 66 -85.87 1.96 -68.79
N ASP A 67 -85.15 1.65 -67.71
CA ASP A 67 -84.44 2.66 -66.91
C ASP A 67 -83.17 2.10 -66.25
N ILE A 68 -82.21 2.99 -65.96
CA ILE A 68 -81.00 2.72 -65.19
C ILE A 68 -80.85 3.79 -64.10
N TYR A 69 -80.80 3.36 -62.85
CA TYR A 69 -80.44 4.22 -61.73
C TYR A 69 -79.08 3.84 -61.11
N GLN A 70 -78.19 4.81 -60.91
CA GLN A 70 -76.88 4.61 -60.30
C GLN A 70 -76.70 5.47 -59.05
N PHE A 71 -76.15 4.87 -58.00
CA PHE A 71 -75.84 5.53 -56.73
C PHE A 71 -74.69 4.81 -56.01
N LYS A 72 -74.08 5.48 -55.05
CA LYS A 72 -73.00 4.91 -54.23
C LYS A 72 -73.54 4.36 -52.92
N VAL A 73 -73.05 3.20 -52.51
CA VAL A 73 -73.31 2.62 -51.17
C VAL A 73 -71.98 2.32 -50.49
N ALA A 74 -71.73 3.04 -49.40
CA ALA A 74 -70.62 2.73 -48.50
C ALA A 74 -71.01 1.60 -47.54
N VAL A 75 -70.34 0.46 -47.66
CA VAL A 75 -70.40 -0.61 -46.66
C VAL A 75 -69.33 -0.30 -45.63
N VAL A 76 -69.76 0.27 -44.51
CA VAL A 76 -68.90 0.59 -43.37
C VAL A 76 -68.44 -0.70 -42.70
N LYS A 77 -67.13 -0.83 -42.50
CA LYS A 77 -66.54 -1.80 -41.58
C LYS A 77 -65.43 -1.10 -40.81
N LEU A 78 -65.49 -1.20 -39.49
CA LEU A 78 -64.46 -0.72 -38.58
C LEU A 78 -63.69 -1.93 -38.05
N PHE A 79 -62.38 -1.79 -37.88
CA PHE A 79 -61.50 -2.72 -37.19
C PHE A 79 -60.16 -2.04 -36.89
N ILE A 80 -59.45 -2.51 -35.87
CA ILE A 80 -58.10 -2.03 -35.55
C ILE A 80 -57.08 -2.71 -36.47
N GLU A 81 -56.20 -1.91 -37.09
CA GLU A 81 -55.12 -2.39 -37.96
C GLU A 81 -53.74 -1.98 -37.41
N ASP A 82 -52.69 -2.66 -37.86
CA ASP A 82 -51.29 -2.36 -37.53
C ASP A 82 -50.95 -2.39 -36.02
N TRP A 83 -51.63 -3.22 -35.23
CA TRP A 83 -51.32 -3.41 -33.81
C TRP A 83 -49.86 -3.83 -33.58
N ARG A 84 -49.08 -2.92 -32.99
CA ARG A 84 -47.65 -3.06 -32.70
C ARG A 84 -47.38 -2.62 -31.26
N PHE A 85 -46.35 -3.21 -30.64
CA PHE A 85 -45.97 -2.85 -29.28
C PHE A 85 -44.46 -2.97 -29.05
N SER A 86 -43.92 -2.20 -28.11
CA SER A 86 -42.58 -2.46 -27.55
C SER A 86 -42.64 -3.68 -26.63
N ILE A 87 -41.58 -4.48 -26.59
CA ILE A 87 -41.47 -5.61 -25.65
C ILE A 87 -40.77 -5.10 -24.38
N PRO A 88 -41.48 -4.87 -23.26
CA PRO A 88 -40.84 -4.47 -22.02
C PRO A 88 -40.15 -5.68 -21.37
N GLU A 89 -38.86 -5.53 -21.06
CA GLU A 89 -38.27 -6.29 -19.96
C GLU A 89 -38.72 -5.63 -18.65
N VAL A 90 -39.41 -6.39 -17.81
CA VAL A 90 -39.93 -5.92 -16.51
C VAL A 90 -39.18 -6.67 -15.41
N GLN A 91 -38.54 -5.93 -14.51
CA GLN A 91 -37.85 -6.53 -13.37
C GLN A 91 -38.85 -6.80 -12.23
N ALA A 92 -38.90 -8.04 -11.75
CA ALA A 92 -39.74 -8.39 -10.61
C ALA A 92 -39.23 -7.69 -9.33
N GLY A 93 -40.11 -6.93 -8.66
CA GLY A 93 -39.76 -6.14 -7.47
C GLY A 93 -39.09 -4.79 -7.74
N ALA A 94 -39.01 -4.32 -8.99
CA ALA A 94 -38.50 -2.98 -9.27
C ALA A 94 -39.54 -1.89 -8.97
N GLU A 95 -39.11 -0.84 -8.26
CA GLU A 95 -39.94 0.35 -7.98
C GLU A 95 -40.21 1.18 -9.25
N LYS A 96 -39.22 1.24 -10.15
CA LYS A 96 -39.37 1.90 -11.45
C LYS A 96 -40.03 0.96 -12.45
N ALA A 97 -41.27 1.27 -12.81
CA ALA A 97 -42.01 0.58 -13.88
C ALA A 97 -41.33 0.73 -15.26
N SER A 98 -41.51 -0.27 -16.11
CA SER A 98 -41.04 -0.30 -17.50
C SER A 98 -42.08 0.28 -18.46
N GLU A 99 -41.66 0.99 -19.50
CA GLU A 99 -42.57 1.56 -20.49
C GLU A 99 -42.95 0.53 -21.57
N LEU A 100 -44.26 0.32 -21.73
CA LEU A 100 -44.90 -0.40 -22.82
C LEU A 100 -45.56 0.63 -23.75
N LYS A 101 -45.06 0.72 -24.98
CA LYS A 101 -45.70 1.51 -26.04
C LYS A 101 -46.57 0.60 -26.88
N ILE A 102 -47.77 1.06 -27.19
CA ILE A 102 -48.73 0.40 -28.09
C ILE A 102 -49.03 1.38 -29.23
N ASN A 103 -49.01 0.90 -30.46
CA ASN A 103 -49.32 1.66 -31.67
C ASN A 103 -50.34 0.88 -32.50
N PHE A 104 -51.37 1.56 -33.02
CA PHE A 104 -52.37 0.99 -33.92
C PHE A 104 -53.07 2.10 -34.71
N LYS A 105 -53.89 1.73 -35.69
CA LYS A 105 -54.70 2.67 -36.48
C LYS A 105 -56.11 2.16 -36.73
N ASN A 106 -57.03 3.05 -37.12
CA ASN A 106 -58.33 2.66 -37.67
C ASN A 106 -58.14 2.11 -39.09
N GLY A 107 -58.33 0.80 -39.28
CA GLY A 107 -58.27 0.13 -40.60
C GLY A 107 -59.57 0.21 -41.40
N GLY A 108 -60.62 0.81 -40.83
CA GLY A 108 -61.91 0.98 -41.45
C GLY A 108 -62.01 2.15 -42.42
N ASN A 109 -63.21 2.33 -43.00
CA ASN A 109 -63.56 3.41 -43.94
C ASN A 109 -64.48 4.49 -43.35
N ASP A 110 -64.71 4.49 -42.05
CA ASP A 110 -65.52 5.50 -41.34
C ASP A 110 -64.85 5.88 -40.01
N GLU A 111 -65.29 6.96 -39.37
CA GLU A 111 -64.76 7.40 -38.08
C GLU A 111 -65.14 6.41 -36.96
N MET A 112 -64.16 6.02 -36.15
CA MET A 112 -64.40 5.33 -34.89
C MET A 112 -64.67 6.37 -33.80
N PHE A 113 -65.85 6.31 -33.19
CA PHE A 113 -66.26 7.27 -32.16
C PHE A 113 -65.88 6.79 -30.76
N ASN A 114 -65.39 7.71 -29.92
CA ASN A 114 -65.08 7.47 -28.50
C ASN A 114 -64.23 6.19 -28.27
N VAL A 115 -63.14 6.08 -29.03
CA VAL A 115 -62.14 5.02 -28.91
C VAL A 115 -61.55 5.05 -27.51
N SER A 116 -61.52 3.89 -26.86
CA SER A 116 -60.88 3.71 -25.57
C SER A 116 -60.13 2.38 -25.53
N ILE A 117 -59.06 2.36 -24.76
CA ILE A 117 -58.20 1.18 -24.56
C ILE A 117 -58.16 0.86 -23.08
N ARG A 118 -58.36 -0.42 -22.73
CA ARG A 118 -58.31 -0.91 -21.35
C ARG A 118 -57.56 -2.22 -21.22
N VAL A 119 -56.94 -2.45 -20.07
CA VAL A 119 -56.34 -3.75 -19.75
C VAL A 119 -57.47 -4.69 -19.30
N SER A 120 -57.82 -5.66 -20.14
CA SER A 120 -58.85 -6.67 -19.83
C SER A 120 -58.27 -7.85 -19.05
N LYS A 121 -56.96 -8.13 -19.21
CA LYS A 121 -56.24 -9.14 -18.43
C LYS A 121 -54.80 -8.70 -18.16
N ALA A 122 -54.45 -8.53 -16.88
CA ALA A 122 -53.10 -8.10 -16.47
C ALA A 122 -52.18 -9.25 -16.00
N SER A 123 -52.69 -10.49 -15.95
CA SER A 123 -52.01 -11.63 -15.31
C SER A 123 -51.59 -11.27 -13.86
N SER A 124 -50.31 -11.37 -13.50
CA SER A 124 -49.79 -10.94 -12.18
C SER A 124 -49.09 -9.57 -12.22
N LEU A 125 -49.22 -8.83 -13.32
CA LEU A 125 -48.57 -7.54 -13.53
C LEU A 125 -49.52 -6.38 -13.20
N ILE A 126 -48.93 -5.22 -12.93
CA ILE A 126 -49.64 -3.96 -12.72
C ILE A 126 -49.39 -3.08 -13.94
N VAL A 127 -50.45 -2.51 -14.51
CA VAL A 127 -50.38 -1.64 -15.69
C VAL A 127 -51.08 -0.32 -15.39
N THR A 128 -50.35 0.79 -15.55
CA THR A 128 -50.80 2.14 -15.18
C THR A 128 -50.64 3.11 -16.37
N PRO A 129 -51.71 3.85 -16.76
CA PRO A 129 -53.10 3.63 -16.35
C PRO A 129 -53.66 2.33 -16.94
N ASN A 130 -54.66 1.73 -16.29
CA ASN A 130 -55.33 0.53 -16.82
C ASN A 130 -56.44 0.84 -17.86
N PHE A 131 -56.71 2.12 -18.09
CA PHE A 131 -57.71 2.64 -19.04
C PHE A 131 -57.23 3.99 -19.61
N LYS A 132 -57.46 4.23 -20.91
CA LYS A 132 -57.40 5.55 -21.54
C LYS A 132 -58.58 5.75 -22.49
N ASN A 133 -59.12 6.97 -22.53
CA ASN A 133 -59.96 7.44 -23.63
C ASN A 133 -59.06 8.17 -24.63
N LEU A 134 -59.21 7.85 -25.91
CA LEU A 134 -58.38 8.31 -27.02
C LEU A 134 -59.13 9.26 -27.98
N GLY A 135 -60.42 9.52 -27.73
CA GLY A 135 -61.25 10.37 -28.57
C GLY A 135 -61.77 9.65 -29.83
N ASN A 136 -62.02 10.39 -30.90
CA ASN A 136 -62.42 9.80 -32.18
C ASN A 136 -61.18 9.50 -33.02
N LEU A 137 -61.25 8.47 -33.87
CA LEU A 137 -60.15 8.05 -34.73
C LEU A 137 -60.61 7.92 -36.19
N LYS A 138 -60.05 8.74 -37.09
CA LYS A 138 -60.42 8.77 -38.50
C LYS A 138 -59.85 7.57 -39.28
N PRO A 139 -60.42 7.21 -40.44
CA PRO A 139 -59.85 6.21 -41.34
C PRO A 139 -58.36 6.43 -41.59
N GLY A 140 -57.52 5.42 -41.29
CA GLY A 140 -56.07 5.47 -41.45
C GLY A 140 -55.29 6.29 -40.42
N GLU A 141 -55.95 6.97 -39.48
CA GLU A 141 -55.30 7.73 -38.42
C GLU A 141 -54.64 6.80 -37.39
N ILE A 142 -53.39 7.11 -37.03
CA ILE A 142 -52.51 6.29 -36.18
C ILE A 142 -52.47 6.89 -34.76
N LEU A 143 -52.60 6.04 -33.74
CA LEU A 143 -52.36 6.38 -32.34
C LEU A 143 -51.12 5.66 -31.81
N GLU A 144 -50.35 6.34 -30.96
CA GLU A 144 -49.31 5.74 -30.12
C GLU A 144 -49.60 6.10 -28.65
N GLU A 145 -49.64 5.09 -27.79
CA GLU A 145 -49.95 5.23 -26.38
C GLU A 145 -48.94 4.51 -25.49
N ALA A 146 -48.49 5.19 -24.44
CA ALA A 146 -47.55 4.65 -23.46
C ALA A 146 -48.26 4.22 -22.16
N PHE A 147 -47.87 3.04 -21.65
CA PHE A 147 -48.32 2.44 -20.42
C PHE A 147 -47.11 2.09 -19.54
N LEU A 148 -47.23 2.22 -18.23
CA LEU A 148 -46.22 1.79 -17.28
C LEU A 148 -46.57 0.40 -16.76
N VAL A 149 -45.66 -0.56 -16.90
CA VAL A 149 -45.82 -1.95 -16.46
C VAL A 149 -44.84 -2.25 -15.33
N SER A 150 -45.34 -2.72 -14.19
CA SER A 150 -44.52 -3.23 -13.09
C SER A 150 -44.90 -4.65 -12.71
N ALA A 151 -43.93 -5.39 -12.18
CA ALA A 151 -44.09 -6.75 -11.68
C ALA A 151 -43.79 -6.75 -10.18
N PRO A 152 -44.77 -7.07 -9.31
CA PRO A 152 -44.51 -7.30 -7.90
C PRO A 152 -43.40 -8.34 -7.64
N LEU A 153 -42.81 -8.28 -6.44
CA LEU A 153 -41.84 -9.30 -6.01
C LEU A 153 -42.54 -10.67 -5.89
N GLY A 154 -41.86 -11.74 -6.33
CA GLY A 154 -42.41 -13.10 -6.31
C GLY A 154 -43.26 -13.49 -7.54
N VAL A 155 -43.45 -12.58 -8.50
CA VAL A 155 -44.05 -12.89 -9.80
C VAL A 155 -43.16 -13.86 -10.60
N GLU A 156 -43.78 -14.83 -11.26
CA GLU A 156 -43.08 -15.84 -12.07
C GLU A 156 -42.29 -15.20 -13.22
N LEU A 157 -41.02 -15.60 -13.35
CA LEU A 157 -40.10 -15.13 -14.39
C LEU A 157 -40.43 -15.76 -15.75
N GLY A 158 -40.14 -15.05 -16.83
CA GLY A 158 -40.41 -15.50 -18.20
C GLY A 158 -41.45 -14.65 -18.91
N ILE A 159 -42.09 -15.19 -19.96
CA ILE A 159 -43.04 -14.43 -20.78
C ILE A 159 -44.42 -14.46 -20.14
N GLN A 160 -44.94 -13.29 -19.76
CA GLN A 160 -46.34 -13.13 -19.35
C GLN A 160 -47.15 -12.42 -20.43
N GLN A 161 -48.40 -12.84 -20.58
CA GLN A 161 -49.35 -12.23 -21.51
C GLN A 161 -50.24 -11.21 -20.79
N LEU A 162 -50.37 -10.05 -21.43
CA LEU A 162 -51.34 -9.00 -21.13
C LEU A 162 -52.37 -8.98 -22.25
N THR A 163 -53.65 -8.77 -21.93
CA THR A 163 -54.69 -8.54 -22.93
C THR A 163 -55.21 -7.11 -22.79
N PHE A 164 -55.16 -6.37 -23.89
CA PHE A 164 -55.74 -5.04 -24.03
C PHE A 164 -57.00 -5.16 -24.87
N GLN A 165 -58.08 -4.56 -24.40
CA GLN A 165 -59.33 -4.42 -25.15
C GLN A 165 -59.44 -3.00 -25.67
N VAL A 166 -59.61 -2.85 -26.98
CA VAL A 166 -60.00 -1.59 -27.61
C VAL A 166 -61.52 -1.60 -27.79
N LEU A 167 -62.19 -0.55 -27.35
CA LEU A 167 -63.63 -0.33 -27.50
C LEU A 167 -63.85 0.95 -28.30
N TYR A 168 -64.75 0.91 -29.28
CA TYR A 168 -65.17 2.07 -30.06
C TYR A 168 -66.63 1.92 -30.49
N PHE A 169 -67.22 3.01 -30.98
CA PHE A 169 -68.58 3.04 -31.52
C PHE A 169 -68.56 3.35 -33.02
N ASP A 170 -69.50 2.77 -33.77
CA ASP A 170 -69.74 3.17 -35.17
C ASP A 170 -70.70 4.36 -35.28
N PHE A 171 -70.91 4.88 -36.49
CA PHE A 171 -71.79 6.02 -36.78
C PHE A 171 -73.26 5.83 -36.34
N ARG A 172 -73.68 4.61 -36.00
CA ARG A 172 -75.03 4.28 -35.49
C ARG A 172 -75.08 4.23 -33.97
N GLY A 173 -73.95 4.44 -33.30
CA GLY A 173 -73.81 4.27 -31.85
C GLY A 173 -73.71 2.81 -31.41
N VAL A 174 -73.45 1.86 -32.31
CA VAL A 174 -73.24 0.46 -31.92
C VAL A 174 -71.81 0.30 -31.43
N SER A 175 -71.63 -0.27 -30.23
CA SER A 175 -70.31 -0.55 -29.65
C SER A 175 -69.68 -1.80 -30.25
N HIS A 176 -68.39 -1.72 -30.55
CA HIS A 176 -67.53 -2.82 -30.99
C HIS A 176 -66.34 -2.95 -30.03
N THR A 177 -65.80 -4.17 -29.91
CA THR A 177 -64.66 -4.46 -29.03
C THR A 177 -63.71 -5.45 -29.68
N GLU A 178 -62.41 -5.18 -29.62
CA GLU A 178 -61.34 -6.05 -30.12
C GLU A 178 -60.29 -6.29 -29.02
N ASP A 179 -59.89 -7.55 -28.81
CA ASP A 179 -58.91 -7.95 -27.81
C ASP A 179 -57.55 -8.26 -28.46
N PHE A 180 -56.49 -7.64 -27.94
CA PHE A 180 -55.12 -7.78 -28.42
C PHE A 180 -54.19 -8.27 -27.31
N ASN A 181 -53.36 -9.25 -27.63
CA ASN A 181 -52.38 -9.80 -26.68
C ASN A 181 -51.01 -9.11 -26.86
N VAL A 182 -50.44 -8.71 -25.73
CA VAL A 182 -49.09 -8.14 -25.59
C VAL A 182 -48.26 -9.08 -24.71
N GLN A 183 -46.97 -9.19 -24.99
CA GLN A 183 -46.04 -10.01 -24.21
C GLN A 183 -45.05 -9.13 -23.45
N ALA A 184 -44.92 -9.37 -22.14
CA ALA A 184 -43.90 -8.77 -21.27
C ALA A 184 -42.95 -9.86 -20.79
N LYS A 185 -41.63 -9.58 -20.80
CA LYS A 185 -40.61 -10.53 -20.33
C LYS A 185 -40.21 -10.17 -18.91
N ILE A 186 -40.59 -11.01 -17.95
CA ILE A 186 -40.28 -10.83 -16.53
C ILE A 186 -38.90 -11.39 -16.23
N VAL A 187 -38.03 -10.57 -15.66
CA VAL A 187 -36.63 -10.88 -15.35
C VAL A 187 -36.33 -10.61 -13.87
N LYS A 188 -35.22 -11.18 -13.38
CA LYS A 188 -34.71 -10.95 -12.03
C LYS A 188 -34.38 -9.47 -11.80
N LEU A 189 -34.39 -9.05 -10.55
CA LEU A 189 -33.99 -7.69 -10.19
C LEU A 189 -32.48 -7.53 -10.38
N LYS A 190 -32.07 -6.50 -11.12
CA LYS A 190 -30.65 -6.24 -11.42
C LYS A 190 -29.87 -5.89 -10.17
N VAL A 191 -28.58 -6.21 -10.18
CA VAL A 191 -27.68 -6.03 -9.04
C VAL A 191 -26.47 -5.19 -9.43
N LYS A 192 -26.22 -4.14 -8.66
CA LYS A 192 -25.00 -3.35 -8.71
C LYS A 192 -24.03 -3.87 -7.65
N ILE A 193 -22.80 -4.16 -8.08
CA ILE A 193 -21.69 -4.53 -7.20
C ILE A 193 -20.58 -3.49 -7.35
N GLU A 194 -20.14 -2.92 -6.24
CA GLU A 194 -19.08 -1.93 -6.15
C GLU A 194 -17.93 -2.51 -5.32
N ILE A 195 -16.68 -2.22 -5.69
CA ILE A 195 -15.49 -2.65 -4.96
C ILE A 195 -14.75 -1.40 -4.49
N ASP A 196 -14.48 -1.35 -3.19
CA ASP A 196 -13.65 -0.35 -2.53
C ASP A 196 -12.41 -1.04 -1.95
N ALA A 197 -11.22 -0.62 -2.42
CA ALA A 197 -9.93 -1.17 -2.03
C ALA A 197 -8.82 -0.18 -2.38
N PRO A 198 -7.64 -0.25 -1.74
CA PRO A 198 -6.48 0.52 -2.19
C PRO A 198 -6.03 0.08 -3.59
N SER A 199 -5.57 1.04 -4.40
CA SER A 199 -4.98 0.77 -5.71
C SER A 199 -3.59 0.13 -5.63
N THR A 200 -2.89 0.30 -4.50
CA THR A 200 -1.55 -0.24 -4.23
C THR A 200 -1.47 -0.87 -2.85
N ILE A 201 -0.82 -2.02 -2.73
CA ILE A 201 -0.44 -2.65 -1.46
C ILE A 201 0.99 -3.18 -1.63
N LYS A 202 1.81 -3.25 -0.58
CA LYS A 202 3.15 -3.84 -0.69
C LYS A 202 3.14 -5.35 -0.48
N TYR A 203 4.15 -6.05 -1.00
CA TYR A 203 4.45 -7.43 -0.64
C TYR A 203 4.49 -7.61 0.88
N LYS A 204 3.95 -8.71 1.41
CA LYS A 204 3.73 -8.98 2.86
C LYS A 204 2.77 -8.02 3.59
N GLY A 205 2.40 -6.89 2.99
CA GLY A 205 1.39 -6.00 3.53
C GLY A 205 -0.01 -6.61 3.54
N SER A 206 -0.90 -5.98 4.30
CA SER A 206 -2.31 -6.33 4.34
C SER A 206 -3.21 -5.13 4.04
N ALA A 207 -4.41 -5.40 3.54
CA ALA A 207 -5.46 -4.40 3.33
C ALA A 207 -6.84 -5.01 3.50
N ILE A 208 -7.85 -4.15 3.67
CA ILE A 208 -9.25 -4.55 3.67
C ILE A 208 -9.83 -4.25 2.28
N LEU A 209 -10.40 -5.26 1.66
CA LEU A 209 -11.22 -5.18 0.46
C LEU A 209 -12.69 -5.12 0.91
N THR A 210 -13.44 -4.11 0.49
CA THR A 210 -14.86 -3.96 0.79
C THR A 210 -15.66 -4.05 -0.50
N VAL A 211 -16.71 -4.85 -0.50
CA VAL A 211 -17.69 -4.94 -1.59
C VAL A 211 -19.03 -4.42 -1.09
N LYS A 212 -19.71 -3.60 -1.90
CA LYS A 212 -21.09 -3.17 -1.65
C LYS A 212 -22.00 -3.76 -2.72
N LEU A 213 -23.04 -4.48 -2.28
CA LEU A 213 -24.02 -5.13 -3.14
C LEU A 213 -25.41 -4.49 -2.95
N LYS A 214 -25.97 -3.96 -4.04
CA LYS A 214 -27.28 -3.28 -4.04
C LYS A 214 -28.16 -3.76 -5.18
N ASP A 215 -29.47 -3.75 -4.96
CA ASP A 215 -30.45 -4.03 -6.01
C ASP A 215 -30.66 -2.80 -6.93
N ALA A 216 -31.52 -2.94 -7.95
CA ALA A 216 -31.87 -1.87 -8.88
C ALA A 216 -32.63 -0.69 -8.24
N ASN A 217 -33.17 -0.88 -7.03
CA ASN A 217 -33.83 0.16 -6.23
C ASN A 217 -32.83 0.87 -5.29
N ASN A 218 -31.55 0.45 -5.27
CA ASN A 218 -30.47 0.85 -4.37
C ASN A 218 -30.56 0.30 -2.93
N ASN A 219 -31.44 -0.67 -2.68
CA ASN A 219 -31.52 -1.35 -1.39
C ASN A 219 -30.31 -2.28 -1.20
N PRO A 220 -29.77 -2.39 0.02
CA PRO A 220 -28.71 -3.35 0.32
C PRO A 220 -29.20 -4.78 0.19
N ILE A 221 -28.42 -5.65 -0.45
CA ILE A 221 -28.71 -7.09 -0.51
C ILE A 221 -27.93 -7.75 0.62
N THR A 222 -28.64 -8.29 1.63
CA THR A 222 -28.06 -8.90 2.84
C THR A 222 -27.80 -10.39 2.66
N ASP A 223 -26.87 -10.94 3.45
CA ASP A 223 -26.50 -12.37 3.52
C ASP A 223 -26.08 -13.00 2.18
N ALA A 224 -25.75 -12.17 1.18
CA ALA A 224 -25.39 -12.61 -0.16
C ALA A 224 -23.93 -13.05 -0.22
N PRO A 225 -23.62 -14.30 -0.63
CA PRO A 225 -22.25 -14.78 -0.72
C PRO A 225 -21.51 -14.10 -1.88
N ILE A 226 -20.42 -13.42 -1.56
CA ILE A 226 -19.49 -12.80 -2.52
C ILE A 226 -18.24 -13.66 -2.60
N ASN A 227 -17.91 -14.14 -3.80
CA ASN A 227 -16.64 -14.79 -4.10
C ASN A 227 -15.60 -13.75 -4.51
N PHE A 228 -14.39 -13.88 -3.96
CA PHE A 228 -13.27 -12.97 -4.20
C PHE A 228 -12.12 -13.67 -4.91
N TYR A 229 -11.53 -12.98 -5.91
CA TYR A 229 -10.43 -13.51 -6.70
C TYR A 229 -9.33 -12.47 -6.92
N LEU A 230 -8.08 -12.94 -7.01
CA LEU A 230 -6.93 -12.20 -7.53
C LEU A 230 -6.52 -12.83 -8.87
N ASN A 231 -6.71 -12.10 -9.97
CA ASN A 231 -6.74 -12.63 -11.33
C ASN A 231 -7.74 -13.80 -11.45
N SER A 232 -7.23 -15.04 -11.50
CA SER A 232 -8.03 -16.28 -11.52
C SER A 232 -7.89 -17.10 -10.23
N SER A 233 -7.07 -16.66 -9.28
CA SER A 233 -6.89 -17.33 -8.00
C SER A 233 -8.03 -16.98 -7.06
N PHE A 234 -8.75 -17.97 -6.55
CA PHE A 234 -9.74 -17.77 -5.49
C PHE A 234 -9.04 -17.36 -4.18
N LEU A 235 -9.60 -16.36 -3.50
CA LEU A 235 -9.09 -15.84 -2.23
C LEU A 235 -9.97 -16.24 -1.04
N GLY A 236 -11.27 -16.41 -1.27
CA GLY A 236 -12.26 -16.70 -0.23
C GLY A 236 -13.66 -16.23 -0.62
N MET A 237 -14.61 -16.52 0.25
CA MET A 237 -16.01 -16.13 0.13
C MET A 237 -16.50 -15.58 1.47
N ASN A 238 -17.15 -14.42 1.46
CA ASN A 238 -17.82 -13.83 2.62
C ASN A 238 -19.20 -13.31 2.23
N SER A 239 -20.15 -13.32 3.17
CA SER A 239 -21.50 -12.81 2.96
C SER A 239 -21.62 -11.31 3.25
N THR A 240 -22.56 -10.63 2.60
CA THR A 240 -22.89 -9.23 2.89
C THR A 240 -23.65 -9.07 4.21
N ASN A 241 -23.38 -7.97 4.92
CA ASN A 241 -24.08 -7.58 6.14
C ASN A 241 -25.41 -6.83 5.85
N ASN A 242 -26.05 -6.30 6.91
CA ASN A 242 -27.29 -5.52 6.82
C ASN A 242 -27.20 -4.22 5.97
N PHE A 243 -25.99 -3.73 5.67
CA PHE A 243 -25.73 -2.59 4.80
C PHE A 243 -25.38 -3.02 3.36
N GLY A 244 -25.45 -4.32 3.05
CA GLY A 244 -25.07 -4.88 1.76
C GLY A 244 -23.56 -4.99 1.59
N GLU A 245 -22.79 -4.93 2.67
CA GLU A 245 -21.32 -4.86 2.61
C GLU A 245 -20.67 -6.19 3.01
N ALA A 246 -19.77 -6.71 2.16
CA ALA A 246 -18.93 -7.86 2.46
C ALA A 246 -17.45 -7.45 2.44
N THR A 247 -16.69 -7.81 3.47
CA THR A 247 -15.26 -7.46 3.56
C THR A 247 -14.37 -8.70 3.47
N LEU A 248 -13.16 -8.53 2.95
CA LEU A 248 -12.11 -9.55 2.94
C LEU A 248 -10.77 -8.92 3.33
N ILE A 249 -10.03 -9.56 4.23
CA ILE A 249 -8.65 -9.16 4.54
C ILE A 249 -7.71 -9.78 3.50
N LEU A 250 -7.11 -8.94 2.67
CA LEU A 250 -6.09 -9.32 1.70
C LEU A 250 -4.73 -9.35 2.39
N ASN A 251 -4.09 -10.52 2.45
CA ASN A 251 -2.71 -10.68 2.94
C ASN A 251 -1.80 -10.98 1.74
N MET A 252 -0.93 -10.02 1.38
CA MET A 252 -0.28 -10.00 0.06
C MET A 252 0.99 -10.86 0.01
N ASN A 253 0.82 -12.18 -0.01
CA ASN A 253 1.90 -13.15 -0.24
C ASN A 253 2.21 -13.41 -1.73
N PHE A 254 1.53 -12.72 -2.65
CA PHE A 254 1.77 -12.78 -4.10
C PHE A 254 2.93 -11.86 -4.50
N LYS A 255 3.68 -12.23 -5.54
CA LYS A 255 4.84 -11.47 -6.05
C LYS A 255 4.48 -10.01 -6.40
N ALA A 256 5.46 -9.11 -6.36
CA ALA A 256 5.24 -7.73 -6.80
C ALA A 256 4.85 -7.68 -8.30
N GLY A 257 3.89 -6.84 -8.66
CA GLY A 257 3.33 -6.79 -10.02
C GLY A 257 1.89 -6.26 -10.08
N ASN A 258 1.28 -6.29 -11.26
CA ASN A 258 -0.10 -5.83 -11.46
C ASN A 258 -1.10 -6.99 -11.49
N TYR A 259 -2.20 -6.82 -10.76
CA TYR A 259 -3.25 -7.81 -10.58
C TYR A 259 -4.62 -7.17 -10.80
N LYS A 260 -5.62 -8.02 -11.03
CA LYS A 260 -7.03 -7.65 -11.07
C LYS A 260 -7.75 -8.31 -9.90
N VAL A 261 -8.32 -7.52 -9.00
CA VAL A 261 -9.22 -8.03 -7.97
C VAL A 261 -10.62 -8.14 -8.58
N LYS A 262 -11.24 -9.31 -8.51
CA LYS A 262 -12.63 -9.55 -8.94
C LYS A 262 -13.47 -9.91 -7.72
N ALA A 263 -14.66 -9.32 -7.63
CA ALA A 263 -15.72 -9.75 -6.73
C ALA A 263 -16.91 -10.27 -7.57
N GLU A 264 -17.51 -11.37 -7.14
CA GLU A 264 -18.54 -12.08 -7.91
C GLU A 264 -19.68 -12.56 -7.01
N TYR A 265 -20.89 -12.11 -7.33
CA TYR A 265 -22.14 -12.59 -6.78
C TYR A 265 -22.83 -13.48 -7.81
N ALA A 266 -23.08 -14.74 -7.46
CA ALA A 266 -23.67 -15.73 -8.37
C ALA A 266 -25.18 -15.51 -8.67
N GLY A 267 -25.81 -14.50 -8.06
CA GLY A 267 -27.25 -14.29 -8.14
C GLY A 267 -28.03 -15.12 -7.12
N SER A 268 -29.36 -14.98 -7.14
CA SER A 268 -30.30 -15.80 -6.39
C SER A 268 -31.55 -16.09 -7.23
N ASN A 269 -32.62 -16.59 -6.63
CA ASN A 269 -33.91 -16.71 -7.32
C ASN A 269 -34.54 -15.34 -7.62
N ILE A 270 -34.23 -14.32 -6.82
CA ILE A 270 -34.77 -12.94 -6.93
C ILE A 270 -33.82 -12.03 -7.72
N PHE A 271 -32.52 -12.14 -7.43
CA PHE A 271 -31.50 -11.21 -7.88
C PHE A 271 -30.66 -11.78 -9.03
N GLU A 272 -30.31 -10.95 -10.00
CA GLU A 272 -29.40 -11.32 -11.08
C GLU A 272 -27.95 -11.52 -10.57
N ALA A 273 -27.18 -12.36 -11.27
CA ALA A 273 -25.74 -12.47 -11.02
C ALA A 273 -25.03 -11.17 -11.39
N SER A 274 -23.98 -10.80 -10.66
CA SER A 274 -23.24 -9.56 -10.89
C SER A 274 -21.79 -9.70 -10.47
N ASN A 275 -20.88 -9.05 -11.18
CA ASN A 275 -19.47 -9.05 -10.87
C ASN A 275 -18.84 -7.69 -11.20
N ALA A 276 -17.81 -7.34 -10.44
CA ALA A 276 -16.98 -6.16 -10.70
C ALA A 276 -15.50 -6.56 -10.66
N SER A 277 -14.66 -5.68 -11.19
CA SER A 277 -13.21 -5.83 -11.06
C SER A 277 -12.51 -4.47 -11.00
N ILE A 278 -11.44 -4.42 -10.22
CA ILE A 278 -10.53 -3.28 -10.11
C ILE A 278 -9.09 -3.75 -10.31
N ASN A 279 -8.20 -2.83 -10.68
CA ASN A 279 -6.77 -3.12 -10.75
C ASN A 279 -6.13 -2.87 -9.37
N LEU A 280 -5.16 -3.71 -9.02
CA LEU A 280 -4.38 -3.64 -7.80
C LEU A 280 -2.90 -3.88 -8.14
N THR A 281 -2.03 -2.96 -7.76
CA THR A 281 -0.58 -3.13 -7.87
C THR A 281 -0.03 -3.62 -6.54
N ILE A 282 0.78 -4.69 -6.60
CA ILE A 282 1.61 -5.14 -5.50
C ILE A 282 3.00 -4.50 -5.66
N ASP A 283 3.33 -3.56 -4.79
CA ASP A 283 4.64 -2.93 -4.74
C ASP A 283 5.64 -3.79 -3.97
N LYS A 284 6.93 -3.55 -4.19
CA LYS A 284 7.98 -4.20 -3.41
C LYS A 284 7.97 -3.71 -1.96
N ALA A 285 8.11 -4.61 -1.01
CA ALA A 285 8.36 -4.24 0.39
C ALA A 285 9.72 -3.53 0.50
N LEU A 286 9.80 -2.51 1.34
CA LEU A 286 11.05 -1.87 1.71
C LEU A 286 11.85 -2.79 2.63
N THR A 287 13.17 -2.66 2.57
CA THR A 287 14.10 -3.41 3.42
C THR A 287 15.07 -2.49 4.15
N LYS A 288 15.63 -3.00 5.23
CA LYS A 288 16.61 -2.32 6.07
C LYS A 288 17.72 -3.32 6.41
N ILE A 289 18.96 -2.87 6.25
CA ILE A 289 20.12 -3.57 6.80
C ILE A 289 20.48 -2.95 8.17
N VAL A 290 20.82 -3.81 9.12
CA VAL A 290 21.58 -3.49 10.33
C VAL A 290 22.93 -4.19 10.23
N ILE A 291 24.02 -3.49 10.54
CA ILE A 291 25.37 -4.06 10.62
C ILE A 291 25.76 -4.14 12.09
N ASP A 292 26.15 -5.32 12.54
CA ASP A 292 26.81 -5.57 13.81
C ASP A 292 28.28 -5.89 13.51
N ALA A 293 29.17 -5.03 13.97
CA ALA A 293 30.60 -5.08 13.69
C ALA A 293 31.35 -4.49 14.90
N PRO A 294 32.56 -4.98 15.21
CA PRO A 294 33.32 -4.46 16.34
C PRO A 294 33.75 -3.00 16.10
N GLU A 295 33.82 -2.19 17.16
CA GLU A 295 34.29 -0.80 17.06
C GLU A 295 35.77 -0.72 16.66
N THR A 296 36.57 -1.69 17.12
CA THR A 296 37.99 -1.82 16.81
C THR A 296 38.33 -3.19 16.22
N GLY A 297 39.33 -3.20 15.35
CA GLY A 297 39.98 -4.41 14.84
C GLY A 297 41.49 -4.20 14.85
N LYS A 298 42.27 -5.18 14.39
CA LYS A 298 43.74 -5.08 14.37
C LYS A 298 44.32 -5.65 13.08
N VAL A 299 45.39 -5.02 12.58
CA VAL A 299 46.03 -5.43 11.33
C VAL A 299 46.43 -6.91 11.35
N ASN A 300 46.03 -7.62 10.28
CA ASN A 300 46.18 -9.07 10.07
C ASN A 300 45.37 -9.99 11.02
N GLU A 301 44.53 -9.48 11.92
CA GLU A 301 43.63 -10.28 12.76
C GLU A 301 42.23 -10.33 12.13
N GLU A 302 41.53 -11.46 12.25
CA GLU A 302 40.20 -11.63 11.66
C GLU A 302 39.11 -11.06 12.58
N SER A 303 38.15 -10.34 11.98
CA SER A 303 36.99 -9.77 12.65
C SER A 303 35.71 -10.33 12.04
N LEU A 304 34.77 -10.74 12.89
CA LEU A 304 33.43 -11.17 12.46
C LEU A 304 32.54 -9.94 12.30
N ILE A 305 31.86 -9.85 11.16
CA ILE A 305 30.86 -8.83 10.85
C ILE A 305 29.55 -9.56 10.55
N LYS A 306 28.51 -9.25 11.31
CA LYS A 306 27.16 -9.78 11.09
C LYS A 306 26.30 -8.73 10.41
N VAL A 307 25.50 -9.15 9.45
CA VAL A 307 24.59 -8.27 8.72
C VAL A 307 23.19 -8.86 8.81
N LYS A 308 22.24 -8.06 9.31
CA LYS A 308 20.84 -8.44 9.44
C LYS A 308 19.97 -7.66 8.47
N LEU A 309 19.27 -8.37 7.58
CA LEU A 309 18.33 -7.83 6.60
C LEU A 309 16.89 -8.14 7.03
N ILE A 310 16.12 -7.08 7.25
CA ILE A 310 14.69 -7.17 7.60
C ILE A 310 13.84 -6.34 6.63
N ASN A 311 12.57 -6.71 6.48
CA ASN A 311 11.60 -5.90 5.75
C ASN A 311 10.98 -4.81 6.65
N GLU A 312 10.14 -3.94 6.08
CA GLU A 312 9.46 -2.87 6.84
C GLU A 312 8.46 -3.35 7.90
N TYR A 313 8.08 -4.63 7.87
CA TYR A 313 7.27 -5.30 8.90
C TYR A 313 8.12 -5.94 10.01
N ASN A 314 9.45 -5.73 9.97
CA ASN A 314 10.47 -6.34 10.84
C ASN A 314 10.61 -7.87 10.70
N GLU A 315 10.10 -8.46 9.61
CA GLU A 315 10.32 -9.86 9.30
C GLU A 315 11.70 -10.06 8.66
N ALA A 316 12.30 -11.22 8.92
CA ALA A 316 13.54 -11.66 8.27
C ALA A 316 13.35 -11.80 6.75
N VAL A 317 14.32 -11.32 5.97
CA VAL A 317 14.42 -11.62 4.54
C VAL A 317 15.41 -12.77 4.36
N ASP A 318 14.88 -13.99 4.21
CA ASP A 318 15.65 -15.23 4.02
C ASP A 318 16.24 -15.34 2.59
N GLU A 319 17.29 -16.15 2.45
CA GLU A 319 18.00 -16.48 1.20
C GLU A 319 18.41 -15.25 0.33
N ALA A 320 18.59 -14.09 0.93
CA ALA A 320 18.91 -12.85 0.22
C ALA A 320 20.42 -12.67 0.03
N VAL A 321 20.83 -12.37 -1.20
CA VAL A 321 22.24 -12.07 -1.54
C VAL A 321 22.61 -10.69 -0.99
N VAL A 322 23.49 -10.66 0.00
CA VAL A 322 24.06 -9.45 0.60
C VAL A 322 25.54 -9.35 0.27
N LYS A 323 26.00 -8.16 -0.13
CA LYS A 323 27.40 -7.85 -0.44
C LYS A 323 27.97 -6.92 0.64
N LEU A 324 29.07 -7.32 1.26
CA LEU A 324 29.84 -6.49 2.19
C LEU A 324 31.09 -5.96 1.49
N TYR A 325 31.22 -4.63 1.43
CA TYR A 325 32.38 -3.93 0.89
C TYR A 325 33.24 -3.44 2.07
N ALA A 326 34.52 -3.81 2.08
CA ALA A 326 35.51 -3.37 3.07
C ALA A 326 36.87 -3.19 2.36
N ASP A 327 37.46 -2.00 2.45
CA ASP A 327 38.56 -1.57 1.56
C ASP A 327 38.25 -1.81 0.07
N SER A 328 39.10 -2.60 -0.61
CA SER A 328 38.93 -3.09 -1.98
C SER A 328 38.33 -4.51 -2.06
N GLN A 329 37.96 -5.11 -0.93
CA GLN A 329 37.39 -6.44 -0.86
C GLN A 329 35.85 -6.38 -0.95
N VAL A 330 35.27 -7.36 -1.65
CA VAL A 330 33.82 -7.56 -1.73
C VAL A 330 33.52 -9.00 -1.31
N LEU A 331 32.89 -9.16 -0.15
CA LEU A 331 32.41 -10.45 0.34
C LEU A 331 30.94 -10.59 0.00
N THR A 332 30.49 -11.79 -0.38
CA THR A 332 29.08 -12.07 -0.72
C THR A 332 28.58 -13.23 0.13
N GLY A 333 27.41 -13.07 0.73
CA GLY A 333 26.76 -14.06 1.57
C GLY A 333 25.25 -14.12 1.32
N LEU A 334 24.64 -15.20 1.76
CA LEU A 334 23.18 -15.34 1.83
C LEU A 334 22.75 -15.11 3.27
N THR A 335 21.60 -14.45 3.45
CA THR A 335 20.93 -14.44 4.75
C THR A 335 20.30 -15.78 5.06
N ASN A 336 20.23 -16.12 6.35
CA ASN A 336 19.49 -17.26 6.87
C ASN A 336 18.04 -16.88 7.23
N SER A 337 17.29 -17.83 7.81
CA SER A 337 15.89 -17.65 8.22
C SER A 337 15.63 -16.62 9.33
N LEU A 338 16.69 -16.08 9.96
CA LEU A 338 16.63 -14.94 10.88
C LEU A 338 17.01 -13.61 10.21
N GLY A 339 17.27 -13.64 8.89
CA GLY A 339 17.70 -12.51 8.08
C GLY A 339 19.19 -12.21 8.20
N GLU A 340 19.99 -13.13 8.76
CA GLU A 340 21.37 -12.87 9.16
C GLU A 340 22.38 -13.52 8.21
N ALA A 341 23.39 -12.76 7.81
CA ALA A 341 24.56 -13.19 7.05
C ALA A 341 25.84 -12.83 7.81
N GLU A 342 26.79 -13.76 7.90
CA GLU A 342 28.06 -13.56 8.60
C GLU A 342 29.24 -13.45 7.63
N PHE A 343 30.15 -12.55 7.93
CA PHE A 343 31.32 -12.24 7.10
C PHE A 343 32.58 -12.18 7.96
N THR A 344 33.63 -12.91 7.58
CA THR A 344 34.96 -12.77 8.18
C THR A 344 35.78 -11.78 7.36
N TYR A 345 36.23 -10.70 7.99
CA TYR A 345 37.05 -9.67 7.35
C TYR A 345 38.41 -9.53 8.06
N LYS A 346 39.49 -9.37 7.28
CA LYS A 346 40.86 -9.28 7.76
C LYS A 346 41.52 -8.01 7.20
N PRO A 347 41.68 -6.93 7.99
CA PRO A 347 42.27 -5.68 7.55
C PRO A 347 43.78 -5.85 7.36
N LEU A 348 44.31 -5.32 6.27
CA LEU A 348 45.75 -5.40 5.97
C LEU A 348 46.53 -4.17 6.44
N ASN A 349 45.84 -3.05 6.70
CA ASN A 349 46.40 -1.74 7.02
C ASN A 349 45.63 -1.09 8.19
N LYS A 350 46.30 -0.23 8.97
CA LYS A 350 45.76 0.53 10.10
C LYS A 350 44.95 1.73 9.62
N GLY A 351 44.01 2.21 10.44
CA GLY A 351 43.21 3.40 10.14
C GLY A 351 41.72 3.17 10.35
N LYS A 352 40.87 4.09 9.86
CA LYS A 352 39.41 3.93 9.91
C LYS A 352 38.91 3.36 8.59
N ILE A 353 38.24 2.21 8.66
CA ILE A 353 37.72 1.51 7.50
C ILE A 353 36.20 1.60 7.53
N GLN A 354 35.63 2.20 6.48
CA GLN A 354 34.18 2.28 6.31
C GLN A 354 33.68 1.02 5.61
N ILE A 355 32.89 0.22 6.32
CA ILE A 355 32.24 -0.95 5.75
C ILE A 355 30.87 -0.57 5.21
N LYS A 356 30.51 -1.11 4.04
CA LYS A 356 29.18 -0.96 3.43
C LYS A 356 28.56 -2.32 3.19
N ALA A 357 27.44 -2.60 3.83
CA ALA A 357 26.59 -3.72 3.48
C ALA A 357 25.53 -3.25 2.46
N LEU A 358 25.35 -4.01 1.38
CA LEU A 358 24.43 -3.71 0.29
C LEU A 358 23.54 -4.91 -0.01
N TYR A 359 22.24 -4.67 -0.09
CA TYR A 359 21.26 -5.56 -0.69
C TYR A 359 20.69 -4.89 -1.95
N GLU A 360 20.86 -5.54 -3.10
CA GLU A 360 20.46 -4.98 -4.41
C GLU A 360 18.95 -5.07 -4.68
N GLY A 361 18.17 -5.63 -3.75
CA GLY A 361 16.76 -5.93 -3.95
C GLY A 361 16.54 -7.24 -4.72
N ASN A 362 15.28 -7.67 -4.81
CA ASN A 362 14.87 -8.77 -5.68
C ASN A 362 13.50 -8.46 -6.31
N GLU A 363 12.76 -9.48 -6.76
CA GLU A 363 11.42 -9.32 -7.33
C GLU A 363 10.44 -8.65 -6.35
N ASN A 364 10.49 -9.01 -5.06
CA ASN A 364 9.48 -8.65 -4.05
C ASN A 364 9.96 -7.61 -3.02
N TYR A 365 11.27 -7.40 -2.94
CA TYR A 365 11.91 -6.51 -1.96
C TYR A 365 12.77 -5.43 -2.64
N SER A 366 12.68 -4.22 -2.11
CA SER A 366 13.47 -3.06 -2.55
C SER A 366 14.92 -3.17 -2.07
N SER A 367 15.84 -2.51 -2.78
CA SER A 367 17.24 -2.42 -2.39
C SER A 367 17.44 -1.54 -1.15
N CYS A 368 18.46 -1.86 -0.36
CA CYS A 368 18.92 -0.99 0.72
C CYS A 368 20.42 -1.16 0.98
N TYR A 369 21.01 -0.25 1.74
CA TYR A 369 22.38 -0.37 2.21
C TYR A 369 22.51 0.22 3.61
N ALA A 370 23.56 -0.20 4.31
CA ALA A 370 23.97 0.38 5.59
C ALA A 370 25.48 0.62 5.58
N LEU A 371 25.93 1.49 6.48
CA LEU A 371 27.33 1.87 6.65
C LEU A 371 27.72 1.73 8.12
N SER A 372 28.94 1.26 8.37
CA SER A 372 29.57 1.28 9.69
C SER A 372 31.06 1.59 9.55
N ILE A 373 31.76 1.88 10.64
CA ILE A 373 33.19 2.22 10.66
C ILE A 373 33.89 1.38 11.73
N ILE A 374 34.96 0.69 11.33
CA ILE A 374 35.86 -0.03 12.24
C ILE A 374 37.17 0.74 12.34
N ALA A 375 37.69 0.95 13.55
CA ALA A 375 39.01 1.51 13.77
C ALA A 375 40.06 0.39 13.88
N ILE A 376 40.94 0.29 12.89
CA ILE A 376 41.99 -0.74 12.85
C ILE A 376 43.25 -0.25 13.56
N GLU A 377 43.57 -0.91 14.67
CA GLU A 377 44.82 -0.73 15.40
C GLU A 377 46.01 -1.32 14.63
N PRO A 378 47.17 -0.65 14.64
CA PRO A 378 48.40 -1.20 14.08
C PRO A 378 48.96 -2.35 14.92
N ILE A 379 49.77 -3.18 14.29
CA ILE A 379 50.70 -4.07 15.00
C ILE A 379 51.71 -3.21 15.76
N LYS A 380 51.85 -3.43 17.07
CA LYS A 380 52.75 -2.67 17.93
C LYS A 380 54.20 -3.02 17.63
N THR A 381 55.10 -2.04 17.72
CA THR A 381 56.54 -2.23 17.49
C THR A 381 57.39 -1.91 18.71
N SER A 382 58.45 -2.70 18.89
CA SER A 382 59.50 -2.48 19.86
C SER A 382 60.80 -2.14 19.14
N LEU A 383 61.46 -1.08 19.58
CA LEU A 383 62.74 -0.64 19.05
C LEU A 383 63.78 -0.69 20.17
N THR A 384 64.84 -1.47 19.95
CA THR A 384 65.99 -1.53 20.86
C THR A 384 67.17 -0.83 20.21
N LEU A 385 67.97 -0.13 21.02
CA LEU A 385 69.13 0.63 20.57
C LEU A 385 70.34 0.31 21.42
N VAL A 386 71.35 -0.29 20.80
CA VAL A 386 72.63 -0.64 21.44
C VAL A 386 73.73 0.21 20.82
N ALA A 387 74.51 0.86 21.69
CA ALA A 387 75.71 1.58 21.31
C ALA A 387 76.95 0.85 21.81
N GLN A 388 78.00 0.80 21.01
CA GLN A 388 79.31 0.30 21.46
C GLN A 388 80.09 1.41 22.18
N PRO A 389 80.86 1.09 23.24
CA PRO A 389 81.84 2.03 23.80
C PRO A 389 82.81 2.50 22.72
N PHE A 390 83.15 3.78 22.73
CA PHE A 390 84.05 4.39 21.74
C PHE A 390 85.09 5.30 22.42
N LEU A 391 86.25 5.42 21.78
CA LEU A 391 87.29 6.37 22.16
C LEU A 391 87.07 7.72 21.47
N GLN A 392 87.38 8.81 22.17
CA GLN A 392 87.24 10.17 21.63
C GLN A 392 87.93 10.30 20.24
N GLY A 393 87.21 10.85 19.26
CA GLY A 393 87.69 10.99 17.87
C GLY A 393 87.47 9.76 16.96
N SER A 394 86.98 8.63 17.50
CA SER A 394 86.58 7.44 16.72
C SER A 394 85.14 7.55 16.18
N GLU A 395 84.76 6.65 15.27
CA GLU A 395 83.35 6.48 14.88
C GLU A 395 82.54 5.87 16.04
N VAL A 396 81.48 6.57 16.47
CA VAL A 396 80.42 5.98 17.31
C VAL A 396 79.63 5.03 16.41
N LYS A 397 79.52 3.76 16.81
CA LYS A 397 78.70 2.75 16.11
C LYS A 397 77.49 2.38 16.96
N VAL A 398 76.31 2.47 16.37
CA VAL A 398 75.06 2.08 16.99
C VAL A 398 74.30 1.08 16.12
N LYS A 399 73.64 0.13 16.78
CA LYS A 399 72.77 -0.87 16.18
C LYS A 399 71.37 -0.66 16.76
N ALA A 400 70.41 -0.40 15.88
CA ALA A 400 69.00 -0.47 16.22
C ALA A 400 68.43 -1.82 15.76
N VAL A 401 67.51 -2.40 16.53
CA VAL A 401 66.73 -3.58 16.11
C VAL A 401 65.25 -3.28 16.34
N LEU A 402 64.47 -3.30 15.26
CA LEU A 402 63.03 -3.10 15.24
C LEU A 402 62.32 -4.47 15.12
N LYS A 403 61.43 -4.75 16.05
CA LYS A 403 60.60 -5.96 16.07
C LYS A 403 59.13 -5.62 16.25
N ASP A 404 58.25 -6.50 15.79
CA ASP A 404 56.83 -6.43 16.13
C ASP A 404 56.56 -6.98 17.55
N GLU A 405 55.29 -6.91 17.99
CA GLU A 405 54.82 -7.43 19.28
C GLU A 405 54.95 -8.96 19.42
N PHE A 406 55.10 -9.69 18.30
CA PHE A 406 55.32 -11.13 18.26
C PHE A 406 56.82 -11.49 18.21
N ASN A 407 57.72 -10.51 18.35
CA ASN A 407 59.18 -10.60 18.22
C ASN A 407 59.73 -10.89 16.81
N ASN A 408 58.91 -10.80 15.77
CA ASN A 408 59.37 -10.92 14.38
C ASN A 408 60.17 -9.67 13.97
N PRO A 409 61.21 -9.82 13.13
CA PRO A 409 61.95 -8.69 12.58
C PRO A 409 61.10 -7.86 11.60
N VAL A 410 61.03 -6.54 11.82
CA VAL A 410 60.35 -5.64 10.88
C VAL A 410 61.38 -5.14 9.87
N SER A 411 61.38 -5.72 8.66
CA SER A 411 62.33 -5.42 7.58
C SER A 411 61.89 -4.25 6.69
N ASN A 412 62.85 -3.62 6.00
CA ASN A 412 62.66 -2.44 5.14
C ASN A 412 61.96 -1.25 5.83
N ALA A 413 62.00 -1.19 7.17
CA ALA A 413 61.47 -0.09 7.95
C ALA A 413 62.46 1.07 8.00
N SER A 414 61.95 2.29 7.80
CA SER A 414 62.74 3.52 7.79
C SER A 414 63.01 3.99 9.22
N LEU A 415 64.24 3.81 9.70
CA LEU A 415 64.68 4.25 11.03
C LEU A 415 65.49 5.54 10.92
N THR A 416 65.05 6.57 11.62
CA THR A 416 65.72 7.86 11.69
C THR A 416 66.61 7.94 12.92
N PHE A 417 67.93 7.92 12.71
CA PHE A 417 68.95 8.12 13.74
C PHE A 417 69.23 9.61 13.90
N THR A 418 69.26 10.09 15.14
CA THR A 418 69.64 11.47 15.50
C THR A 418 70.67 11.41 16.62
N PHE A 419 71.87 11.93 16.36
CA PHE A 419 72.93 12.09 17.36
C PHE A 419 72.87 13.51 17.90
N LEU A 420 72.83 13.63 19.22
CA LEU A 420 72.78 14.89 19.95
C LEU A 420 74.00 15.00 20.85
N VAL A 421 74.57 16.21 20.93
CA VAL A 421 75.60 16.59 21.91
C VAL A 421 75.04 17.74 22.72
N ASN A 422 75.02 17.59 24.05
CA ASN A 422 74.39 18.55 24.96
C ASN A 422 72.96 18.92 24.50
N ASP A 423 72.16 17.88 24.20
CA ASP A 423 70.79 17.91 23.64
C ASP A 423 70.58 18.69 22.32
N ASN A 424 71.65 19.18 21.66
CA ASN A 424 71.56 19.75 20.31
C ASN A 424 71.80 18.68 19.24
N PRO A 425 70.92 18.52 18.23
CA PRO A 425 71.11 17.55 17.15
C PRO A 425 72.24 18.00 16.22
N ILE A 426 73.23 17.13 16.02
CA ILE A 426 74.44 17.43 15.23
C ILE A 426 74.62 16.51 14.01
N TYR A 427 73.98 15.35 14.01
CA TYR A 427 73.93 14.45 12.87
C TYR A 427 72.59 13.73 12.84
N LYS A 428 72.02 13.59 11.64
CA LYS A 428 70.76 12.89 11.41
C LYS A 428 70.86 12.10 10.10
N GLU A 429 70.49 10.82 10.15
CA GLU A 429 70.39 9.98 8.96
C GLU A 429 69.19 9.04 9.06
N THR A 430 68.80 8.47 7.92
CA THR A 430 67.68 7.54 7.83
C THR A 430 68.17 6.26 7.15
N VAL A 431 67.98 5.13 7.82
CA VAL A 431 68.52 3.82 7.42
C VAL A 431 67.39 2.80 7.41
N LEU A 432 67.31 1.98 6.37
CA LEU A 432 66.36 0.88 6.30
C LEU A 432 66.82 -0.32 7.13
N THR A 433 65.90 -0.99 7.83
CA THR A 433 66.17 -2.26 8.49
C THR A 433 66.38 -3.39 7.48
N ASN A 434 67.33 -4.29 7.76
CA ASN A 434 67.55 -5.50 6.99
C ASN A 434 66.48 -6.59 7.28
N SER A 435 66.63 -7.78 6.69
CA SER A 435 65.73 -8.93 6.91
C SER A 435 65.67 -9.44 8.37
N LEU A 436 66.64 -9.05 9.22
CA LEU A 436 66.67 -9.34 10.65
C LEU A 436 66.13 -8.17 11.50
N GLY A 437 65.55 -7.14 10.88
CA GLY A 437 65.01 -5.97 11.57
C GLY A 437 66.09 -5.01 12.07
N GLU A 438 67.35 -5.18 11.63
CA GLU A 438 68.50 -4.45 12.14
C GLU A 438 68.86 -3.28 11.22
N ALA A 439 69.13 -2.11 11.80
CA ALA A 439 69.74 -0.98 11.11
C ALA A 439 71.00 -0.53 11.86
N PHE A 440 72.01 -0.14 11.10
CA PHE A 440 73.31 0.26 11.63
C PHE A 440 73.60 1.70 11.22
N SER A 441 74.01 2.50 12.20
CA SER A 441 74.36 3.90 12.00
C SER A 441 75.75 4.16 12.59
N LYS A 442 76.52 5.03 11.93
CA LYS A 442 77.86 5.40 12.38
C LYS A 442 78.12 6.89 12.19
N CYS A 443 78.68 7.53 13.21
CA CYS A 443 78.98 8.96 13.19
C CYS A 443 80.34 9.24 13.83
N LYS A 444 81.21 10.02 13.16
CA LYS A 444 82.49 10.45 13.72
C LYS A 444 82.29 11.78 14.46
N LEU A 445 82.49 11.77 15.77
CA LEU A 445 82.20 12.90 16.64
C LEU A 445 83.48 13.39 17.35
N SER A 446 83.76 14.69 17.23
CA SER A 446 84.91 15.36 17.87
C SER A 446 84.60 15.95 19.24
N SER A 447 83.37 15.80 19.74
CA SER A 447 82.93 16.35 21.03
C SER A 447 83.42 15.50 22.22
N SER A 448 83.74 16.17 23.33
CA SER A 448 83.97 15.56 24.65
C SER A 448 82.69 15.46 25.51
N GLY A 449 81.57 16.03 25.05
CA GLY A 449 80.30 16.03 25.77
C GLY A 449 79.54 14.70 25.73
N LEU A 450 78.49 14.61 26.54
CA LEU A 450 77.57 13.47 26.53
C LEU A 450 76.90 13.36 25.15
N ILE A 451 77.05 12.19 24.51
CA ILE A 451 76.40 11.90 23.22
C ILE A 451 75.15 11.09 23.50
N LYS A 452 73.99 11.65 23.15
CA LYS A 452 72.70 11.00 23.21
C LYS A 452 72.31 10.61 21.79
N VAL A 453 71.97 9.34 21.56
CA VAL A 453 71.48 8.85 20.28
C VAL A 453 70.00 8.53 20.44
N LYS A 454 69.15 9.21 19.68
CA LYS A 454 67.73 8.87 19.53
C LYS A 454 67.55 8.13 18.19
N VAL A 455 66.77 7.07 18.19
CA VAL A 455 66.28 6.41 16.97
C VAL A 455 64.76 6.40 16.98
N GLU A 456 64.17 6.72 15.84
CA GLU A 456 62.74 6.87 15.67
C GLU A 456 62.26 6.09 14.46
N PHE A 457 61.22 5.28 14.66
CA PHE A 457 60.39 4.70 13.63
C PHE A 457 59.05 5.42 13.62
N SER A 458 58.73 6.17 12.57
CA SER A 458 57.47 6.92 12.46
C SER A 458 56.26 6.03 12.10
N GLY A 459 56.38 4.71 12.23
CA GLY A 459 55.36 3.74 11.86
C GLY A 459 55.28 3.47 10.36
N SER A 460 54.30 2.65 9.97
CA SER A 460 53.94 2.40 8.56
C SER A 460 52.43 2.18 8.43
N GLU A 461 51.95 1.79 7.25
CA GLU A 461 50.55 1.36 7.04
C GLU A 461 50.13 0.22 7.97
N LYS A 462 51.07 -0.62 8.45
CA LYS A 462 50.76 -1.80 9.29
C LYS A 462 51.20 -1.65 10.73
N PHE A 463 52.28 -0.91 10.95
CA PHE A 463 53.00 -0.90 12.23
C PHE A 463 52.86 0.43 12.97
N SER A 464 52.87 0.37 14.30
CA SER A 464 52.90 1.55 15.17
C SER A 464 54.23 2.27 15.05
N GLU A 465 54.23 3.57 15.35
CA GLU A 465 55.47 4.30 15.64
C GLU A 465 56.11 3.79 16.93
N THR A 466 57.41 4.01 17.08
CA THR A 466 58.18 3.68 18.28
C THR A 466 59.51 4.46 18.31
N THR A 467 60.05 4.70 19.51
CA THR A 467 61.33 5.40 19.67
C THR A 467 62.19 4.73 20.72
N ALA A 468 63.51 4.82 20.53
CA ALA A 468 64.51 4.39 21.49
C ALA A 468 65.56 5.49 21.67
N SER A 469 66.17 5.57 22.84
CA SER A 469 67.34 6.43 23.04
C SER A 469 68.35 5.81 23.99
N THR A 470 69.63 6.12 23.77
CA THR A 470 70.73 5.73 24.64
C THR A 470 71.72 6.87 24.77
N SER A 471 72.50 6.88 25.85
CA SER A 471 73.50 7.90 26.12
C SER A 471 74.87 7.24 26.31
N ILE A 472 75.89 7.82 25.68
CA ILE A 472 77.24 7.27 25.59
C ILE A 472 78.22 8.34 26.05
N TYR A 473 79.10 7.98 26.99
CA TYR A 473 80.23 8.81 27.38
C TYR A 473 81.45 8.44 26.52
N PRO A 474 82.21 9.43 26.00
CA PRO A 474 83.50 9.14 25.38
C PRO A 474 84.44 8.52 26.42
N SER A 475 84.99 7.35 26.13
CA SER A 475 85.97 6.72 27.02
C SER A 475 87.32 7.44 26.88
N ILE A 476 87.82 7.98 27.99
CA ILE A 476 89.17 8.55 28.06
C ILE A 476 90.17 7.40 28.06
N ALA A 477 91.00 7.29 27.02
CA ALA A 477 92.11 6.35 26.98
C ALA A 477 93.20 6.79 27.97
N ILE A 478 93.20 6.24 29.18
CA ILE A 478 94.35 6.32 30.08
C ILE A 478 95.42 5.35 29.53
N LEU A 479 96.47 5.91 28.93
CA LEU A 479 97.65 5.15 28.51
C LEU A 479 98.40 4.61 29.75
N PHE A 480 98.10 3.38 30.15
CA PHE A 480 98.95 2.63 31.06
C PHE A 480 100.15 2.04 30.31
N VAL A 481 101.31 2.66 30.48
CA VAL A 481 102.61 2.06 30.15
C VAL A 481 103.01 1.12 31.29
N ALA A 482 103.42 -0.10 30.97
CA ALA A 482 103.72 -1.13 31.97
C ALA A 482 105.08 -0.91 32.68
N GLY A 483 105.11 -1.17 33.99
CA GLY A 483 106.30 -1.17 34.84
C GLY A 483 106.01 -1.85 36.18
N LEU A 484 106.97 -2.57 36.76
CA LEU A 484 106.76 -3.61 37.77
C LEU A 484 107.45 -3.33 39.13
N ILE A 485 106.81 -3.80 40.22
CA ILE A 485 107.36 -4.24 41.54
C ILE A 485 107.55 -3.21 42.70
N SER A 486 107.00 -3.60 43.87
CA SER A 486 107.30 -3.18 45.28
C SER A 486 106.96 -1.74 45.73
N THR A 487 106.57 -1.44 46.98
CA THR A 487 106.41 -2.18 48.27
C THR A 487 105.16 -1.71 49.04
N ALA A 488 104.78 -2.42 50.12
CA ALA A 488 103.54 -2.20 50.90
C ALA A 488 103.58 -1.03 51.91
N VAL A 489 102.40 -0.57 52.39
CA VAL A 489 101.91 -0.68 53.80
C VAL A 489 100.59 0.11 54.05
N VAL A 490 99.52 -0.64 54.37
CA VAL A 490 98.43 -0.44 55.37
C VAL A 490 97.82 0.96 55.69
N ALA A 491 96.47 1.08 55.57
CA ALA A 491 95.56 1.48 56.66
C ALA A 491 94.03 1.37 56.31
N THR A 492 93.33 0.41 56.95
CA THR A 492 91.97 0.45 57.58
C THR A 492 90.81 1.32 56.97
N VAL A 493 89.52 0.94 56.92
CA VAL A 493 88.61 0.26 57.90
C VAL A 493 87.43 -0.44 57.16
N LEU A 494 86.93 -1.58 57.66
CA LEU A 494 85.64 -2.22 57.32
C LEU A 494 84.56 -1.85 58.38
N VAL A 495 83.24 -1.88 58.15
CA VAL A 495 82.34 -3.02 58.49
C VAL A 495 80.84 -2.56 58.55
N TYR A 496 79.89 -3.46 58.21
CA TYR A 496 78.42 -3.50 58.52
C TYR A 496 77.46 -2.43 57.95
N ALA A 497 76.13 -2.69 57.76
CA ALA A 497 75.32 -3.91 57.94
C ALA A 497 74.08 -3.98 57.02
N LYS A 498 73.44 -5.15 56.98
CA LYS A 498 72.21 -5.50 56.24
C LYS A 498 70.95 -5.03 57.00
N ARG A 499 69.93 -4.55 56.26
CA ARG A 499 68.48 -4.74 56.49
C ARG A 499 67.82 -4.10 57.73
N PHE A 500 66.87 -3.17 57.54
CA PHE A 500 65.47 -3.38 57.95
C PHE A 500 64.48 -2.39 57.28
N HIS A 501 63.19 -2.68 57.47
CA HIS A 501 62.02 -2.01 56.90
C HIS A 501 61.36 -1.07 57.94
N LEU A 502 60.52 -0.15 57.42
CA LEU A 502 59.34 0.44 58.08
C LEU A 502 59.51 1.71 58.96
N PHE A 503 58.42 2.49 58.97
CA PHE A 503 58.16 3.80 59.58
C PHE A 503 58.90 4.98 58.93
N ASP A 504 58.26 5.87 58.15
CA ASP A 504 56.94 6.55 58.26
C ASP A 504 56.88 7.62 59.37
N LYS A 505 56.15 8.71 59.06
CA LYS A 505 55.69 9.82 59.90
C LYS A 505 56.60 11.05 60.14
N ILE A 506 55.92 12.21 60.14
CA ILE A 506 56.36 13.57 60.55
C ILE A 506 57.24 14.26 59.49
N GLU A 507 56.76 15.12 58.58
CA GLU A 507 55.56 16.00 58.54
C GLU A 507 55.39 16.96 59.74
N LYS A 508 55.55 18.27 59.48
CA LYS A 508 55.74 19.40 60.45
C LYS A 508 57.13 19.36 61.10
N LEU A 509 58.04 20.28 60.79
CA LEU A 509 57.95 21.72 61.11
C LEU A 509 58.61 22.54 59.98
N ILE A 510 57.84 23.33 59.24
CA ILE A 510 57.60 24.78 59.45
C ILE A 510 58.70 25.66 58.84
N LYS A 511 58.29 26.43 57.80
CA LYS A 511 58.62 27.84 57.45
C LYS A 511 60.12 28.24 57.35
N GLU A 512 60.53 29.19 56.52
CA GLU A 512 59.86 30.43 56.11
C GLU A 512 60.60 31.08 54.91
N ARG A 513 59.96 32.06 54.24
CA ARG A 513 60.56 33.08 53.32
C ARG A 513 61.20 32.58 52.00
N PHE A 514 60.88 33.07 50.80
CA PHE A 514 59.98 34.15 50.29
C PHE A 514 59.25 33.60 49.03
N SER A 515 57.94 33.76 48.82
CA SER A 515 57.24 34.91 48.20
C SER A 515 57.99 35.57 47.02
N LYS A 516 57.40 35.93 45.87
CA LYS A 516 56.03 36.38 45.53
C LYS A 516 55.89 36.24 44.00
N PHE A 517 54.89 35.57 43.43
CA PHE A 517 53.56 36.06 43.00
C PHE A 517 52.93 34.96 42.07
N THR A 518 51.71 34.99 41.52
CA THR A 518 50.69 36.06 41.42
C THR A 518 49.29 35.61 41.92
N LYS A 519 48.29 35.48 41.03
CA LYS A 519 46.89 35.02 41.23
C LYS A 519 46.41 34.25 39.99
N PRO A 520 45.36 33.41 40.10
CA PRO A 520 44.05 33.86 39.63
C PRO A 520 42.98 33.92 40.74
N GLU A 521 41.79 34.42 40.40
CA GLU A 521 40.79 34.85 41.37
C GLU A 521 39.71 33.82 41.71
N THR A 522 39.13 33.98 42.90
CA THR A 522 38.14 33.08 43.51
C THR A 522 36.70 33.45 43.15
N SER A 523 35.88 32.47 42.78
CA SER A 523 34.42 32.53 42.98
C SER A 523 33.93 31.20 43.55
N LYS A 524 33.17 31.25 44.66
CA LYS A 524 32.65 30.08 45.38
C LYS A 524 31.11 30.16 45.46
N ASN A 525 30.43 29.02 45.42
CA ASN A 525 28.99 28.93 45.62
C ASN A 525 28.67 28.35 47.02
N LYS A 526 27.46 28.60 47.53
CA LYS A 526 26.93 27.96 48.75
C LYS A 526 25.86 26.94 48.39
N CYS A 527 25.77 25.87 49.16
CA CYS A 527 24.76 24.82 49.02
C CYS A 527 23.36 25.37 49.28
N ILE A 528 22.42 25.11 48.38
CA ILE A 528 21.05 25.64 48.43
C ILE A 528 20.27 25.23 49.69
N GLN A 529 20.60 24.10 50.32
CA GLN A 529 19.84 23.52 51.42
C GLN A 529 20.52 23.63 52.79
N CYS A 530 21.86 23.57 52.87
CA CYS A 530 22.60 23.65 54.14
C CYS A 530 23.60 24.81 54.24
N GLY A 531 23.69 25.68 53.22
CA GLY A 531 24.51 26.90 53.23
C GLY A 531 26.04 26.69 53.20
N LEU A 532 26.52 25.44 53.24
CA LEU A 532 27.94 25.08 53.18
C LEU A 532 28.58 25.58 51.86
N GLU A 533 29.79 26.13 51.91
CA GLU A 533 30.54 26.43 50.69
C GLU A 533 30.86 25.14 49.91
N ILE A 534 30.61 25.16 48.60
CA ILE A 534 30.86 24.05 47.68
C ILE A 534 31.64 24.52 46.45
N PRO A 535 32.46 23.64 45.83
CA PRO A 535 33.13 23.95 44.56
C PRO A 535 32.13 24.33 43.46
N LYS A 536 32.50 25.31 42.63
CA LYS A 536 31.67 25.74 41.50
C LYS A 536 31.55 24.59 40.50
N GLY A 537 30.32 24.12 40.25
CA GLY A 537 30.04 22.93 39.43
C GLY A 537 29.78 21.63 40.21
N ALA A 538 29.83 21.64 41.54
CA ALA A 538 29.45 20.47 42.34
C ALA A 538 27.94 20.19 42.22
N LEU A 539 27.60 19.07 41.56
CA LEU A 539 26.22 18.63 41.34
C LEU A 539 25.48 18.35 42.65
N TYR A 540 26.16 17.73 43.63
CA TYR A 540 25.59 17.34 44.92
C TYR A 540 26.42 17.88 46.09
N CYS A 541 25.77 18.23 47.19
CA CYS A 541 26.45 18.64 48.41
C CYS A 541 27.01 17.42 49.16
N GLY A 542 28.33 17.29 49.24
CA GLY A 542 29.00 16.18 49.93
C GLY A 542 28.74 16.06 51.45
N LYS A 543 27.96 16.96 52.06
CA LYS A 543 27.53 16.87 53.47
C LYS A 543 26.07 16.42 53.63
N CYS A 544 25.15 16.91 52.79
CA CYS A 544 23.71 16.65 52.94
C CYS A 544 23.05 15.98 51.73
N GLY A 545 23.83 15.57 50.71
CA GLY A 545 23.34 14.90 49.50
C GLY A 545 22.55 15.79 48.54
N ALA A 546 22.15 17.01 48.93
CA ALA A 546 21.29 17.87 48.14
C ALA A 546 21.87 18.19 46.74
N TYR A 547 21.07 18.02 45.69
CA TYR A 547 21.40 18.43 44.32
C TYR A 547 21.33 19.95 44.17
N GLN A 548 22.20 20.54 43.35
CA GLN A 548 22.49 21.99 43.38
C GLN A 548 22.00 22.80 42.17
N PHE A 549 21.35 22.17 41.19
CA PHE A 549 20.74 22.88 40.05
C PHE A 549 19.24 23.11 40.28
N PRO A 550 18.78 24.38 40.35
CA PRO A 550 17.36 24.71 40.33
C PRO A 550 16.89 24.79 38.88
N TYR A 551 16.10 23.83 38.43
CA TYR A 551 15.18 24.01 37.31
C TYR A 551 13.75 24.13 37.82
N ALA A 552 12.95 24.89 37.08
CA ALA A 552 11.71 25.49 37.57
C ALA A 552 10.68 24.47 38.08
N SER A 553 10.05 24.81 39.20
CA SER A 553 8.88 24.12 39.70
C SER A 553 7.68 24.29 38.78
N THR A 554 7.27 23.23 38.09
CA THR A 554 5.89 23.05 37.64
C THR A 554 5.25 21.95 38.48
N SER A 555 4.28 22.32 39.30
CA SER A 555 3.45 21.39 40.08
C SER A 555 2.41 20.75 39.15
N GLU A 556 2.85 19.88 38.24
CA GLU A 556 1.94 19.07 37.44
C GLU A 556 1.31 17.99 38.32
N THR A 557 0.03 18.16 38.63
CA THR A 557 -0.77 17.12 39.27
C THR A 557 -1.00 15.97 38.30
N LEU A 558 -0.77 14.73 38.73
CA LEU A 558 -1.03 13.51 37.96
C LEU A 558 -2.38 13.57 37.23
N THR A 559 -2.37 13.47 35.90
CA THR A 559 -3.61 13.35 35.13
C THR A 559 -4.29 12.01 35.42
N GLU A 560 -5.55 11.88 35.04
CA GLU A 560 -6.30 10.62 35.19
C GLU A 560 -5.64 9.47 34.40
N LEU A 561 -5.03 9.78 33.25
CA LEU A 561 -4.23 8.86 32.46
C LEU A 561 -2.95 8.44 33.21
N ASP A 562 -2.22 9.39 33.79
CA ASP A 562 -0.97 9.08 34.51
C ASP A 562 -1.25 8.23 35.76
N LYS A 563 -2.38 8.45 36.45
CA LYS A 563 -2.84 7.58 37.55
C LYS A 563 -3.15 6.17 37.04
N LYS A 564 -3.95 6.05 35.98
CA LYS A 564 -4.32 4.75 35.39
C LYS A 564 -3.10 3.93 34.98
N VAL A 565 -2.08 4.58 34.40
CA VAL A 565 -0.81 3.94 34.03
C VAL A 565 0.03 3.58 35.25
N LEU A 566 0.12 4.47 36.25
CA LEU A 566 0.87 4.20 37.49
C LEU A 566 0.25 3.03 38.29
N ASP A 567 -1.07 3.00 38.45
CA ASP A 567 -1.78 1.94 39.16
C ASP A 567 -1.64 0.58 38.45
N TYR A 568 -1.62 0.58 37.10
CA TYR A 568 -1.33 -0.62 36.32
C TYR A 568 0.12 -1.11 36.54
N ILE A 569 1.11 -0.21 36.50
CA ILE A 569 2.52 -0.58 36.76
C ILE A 569 2.69 -1.12 38.18
N VAL A 570 2.06 -0.50 39.19
CA VAL A 570 2.12 -0.94 40.59
C VAL A 570 1.44 -2.30 40.79
N SER A 571 0.27 -2.53 40.19
CA SER A 571 -0.44 -3.82 40.28
C SER A 571 0.29 -4.97 39.57
N HIS A 572 1.16 -4.67 38.61
CA HIS A 572 2.02 -5.65 37.94
C HIS A 572 3.45 -5.73 38.55
N GLY A 573 3.65 -5.21 39.76
CA GLY A 573 4.90 -5.37 40.50
C GLY A 573 6.05 -4.48 40.03
N GLY A 574 5.76 -3.37 39.36
CA GLY A 574 6.75 -2.38 38.90
C GLY A 574 7.32 -2.63 37.50
N SER A 575 7.07 -3.80 36.91
CA SER A 575 7.51 -4.20 35.57
C SER A 575 6.31 -4.56 34.71
N ILE A 576 6.21 -4.01 33.50
CA ILE A 576 5.10 -4.26 32.57
C ILE A 576 5.59 -4.61 31.17
N SER A 577 4.88 -5.51 30.50
CA SER A 577 4.96 -5.63 29.04
C SER A 577 4.21 -4.45 28.41
N VAL A 578 4.90 -3.66 27.60
CA VAL A 578 4.29 -2.53 26.87
C VAL A 578 3.14 -3.01 25.97
N ALA A 579 3.24 -4.22 25.40
CA ALA A 579 2.20 -4.77 24.54
C ALA A 579 0.93 -5.19 25.31
N GLU A 580 1.08 -5.69 26.53
CA GLU A 580 -0.05 -6.07 27.39
C GLU A 580 -0.71 -4.81 28.00
N ALA A 581 0.09 -3.86 28.48
CA ALA A 581 -0.39 -2.58 29.00
C ALA A 581 -1.21 -1.78 27.98
N ILE A 582 -0.79 -1.75 26.71
CA ILE A 582 -1.55 -1.16 25.58
C ILE A 582 -2.95 -1.78 25.47
N LYS A 583 -3.01 -3.12 25.50
CA LYS A 583 -4.23 -3.91 25.32
C LYS A 583 -5.19 -3.76 26.51
N ASP A 584 -4.67 -3.88 27.72
CA ASP A 584 -5.47 -3.89 28.94
C ASP A 584 -5.96 -2.48 29.34
N LEU A 585 -5.17 -1.44 29.05
CA LEU A 585 -5.54 -0.06 29.34
C LEU A 585 -6.34 0.59 28.20
N GLY A 586 -6.39 -0.02 27.01
CA GLY A 586 -7.05 0.54 25.83
C GLY A 586 -6.37 1.83 25.33
N LEU A 587 -5.03 1.87 25.36
CA LEU A 587 -4.22 3.05 25.02
C LEU A 587 -3.40 2.79 23.76
N THR A 588 -3.00 3.83 23.04
CA THR A 588 -1.95 3.71 22.02
C THR A 588 -0.57 3.60 22.67
N ARG A 589 0.42 3.13 21.91
CA ARG A 589 1.81 3.05 22.38
C ARG A 589 2.35 4.42 22.76
N GLU A 590 2.00 5.44 21.98
CA GLU A 590 2.42 6.82 22.15
C GLU A 590 1.87 7.38 23.47
N SER A 591 0.54 7.27 23.70
CA SER A 591 -0.08 7.76 24.93
C SER A 591 0.40 7.05 26.20
N LEU A 592 0.69 5.74 26.11
CA LEU A 592 1.29 4.98 27.21
C LEU A 592 2.72 5.44 27.50
N MET A 593 3.56 5.57 26.47
CA MET A 593 4.95 5.98 26.62
C MET A 593 5.09 7.42 27.11
N GLU A 594 4.24 8.35 26.63
CA GLU A 594 4.20 9.72 27.15
C GLU A 594 3.83 9.78 28.64
N ALA A 595 2.85 8.97 29.08
CA ALA A 595 2.47 8.88 30.49
C ALA A 595 3.62 8.31 31.34
N ILE A 596 4.30 7.26 30.87
CA ILE A 596 5.51 6.72 31.51
C ILE A 596 6.61 7.77 31.59
N GLU A 597 6.83 8.57 30.55
CA GLU A 597 7.86 9.61 30.55
C GLU A 597 7.52 10.78 31.48
N ARG A 598 6.24 11.19 31.56
CA ARG A 598 5.77 12.15 32.58
C ARG A 598 5.95 11.60 34.00
N LEU A 599 5.57 10.34 34.24
CA LEU A 599 5.76 9.68 35.53
C LEU A 599 7.25 9.57 35.92
N LYS A 600 8.15 9.29 34.97
CA LYS A 600 9.61 9.34 35.19
C LYS A 600 10.08 10.75 35.54
N LYS A 601 9.65 11.79 34.81
CA LYS A 601 9.96 13.21 35.11
C LYS A 601 9.43 13.67 36.47
N MET A 602 8.29 13.14 36.91
CA MET A 602 7.70 13.36 38.24
C MET A 602 8.36 12.54 39.36
N GLY A 603 9.36 11.70 39.07
CA GLY A 603 10.00 10.81 40.05
C GLY A 603 9.05 9.74 40.62
N LYS A 604 8.02 9.33 39.85
CA LYS A 604 7.07 8.25 40.22
C LYS A 604 7.50 6.88 39.69
N LEU A 605 8.44 6.84 38.76
CA LEU A 605 9.07 5.64 38.22
C LEU A 605 10.58 5.88 38.16
N GLU A 606 11.38 4.89 38.57
CA GLU A 606 12.83 4.94 38.40
C GLU A 606 13.24 4.61 36.95
N GLN A 607 14.50 4.88 36.59
CA GLN A 607 15.04 4.46 35.30
C GLN A 607 15.28 2.95 35.30
N LEU A 608 14.33 2.21 34.73
CA LEU A 608 14.52 0.84 34.24
C LEU A 608 15.09 0.87 32.81
N GLU A 609 16.03 -0.04 32.53
CA GLU A 609 16.58 -0.37 31.21
C GLU A 609 15.54 -1.06 30.30
#